data_AF-A0A957Z806-F1
#
_entry.id   AF-A0A957Z806-F1
#
_cell.length_a   1.000
_cell.length_b   1.000
_cell.length_c   1.000
_cell.angle_alpha   90.00
_cell.angle_beta   90.00
_cell.angle_gamma   90.00
#
_symmetry.space_group_name_H-M   'P 1'
#
loop_
_entity.id
_entity.type
_entity.pdbx_description
1 polymer ?
#
loop_
_entity_poly.entity_id
_entity_poly.type
_entity_poly.pdbx_seq_one_letter_code
_entity_poly.pdbx_strand_id
1 'polypeptide(L)'
;EIAAEIRQDLDLLEDSRVEASGRRRSLRAVFDASWRQLTPGQQRVLRRLAVFRDGCTRNAAADVAGATLSDLALLVDHSLLRRIDAAGGAPGVTRYALQEVLRQFAAEQLD
;
A
#
# COMPACT_ATOMS: atom_id res chain seq x y z
N GLU A 1 0.94 44.23 7.15
CA GLU A 1 1.47 43.42 6.04
C GLU A 1 1.62 41.93 6.36
N ILE A 2 2.09 41.52 7.54
CA ILE A 2 2.34 40.10 7.86
C ILE A 2 1.05 39.24 8.02
N ALA A 3 -0.09 39.84 8.36
CA ALA A 3 -1.33 39.10 8.63
C ALA A 3 -2.10 38.63 7.36
N ALA A 4 -1.75 39.14 6.18
CA ALA A 4 -2.37 38.72 4.92
C ALA A 4 -1.70 37.47 4.35
N GLU A 5 -0.37 37.35 4.48
CA GLU A 5 0.39 36.19 4.01
C GLU A 5 0.02 34.90 4.74
N ILE A 6 -0.17 34.95 6.07
CA ILE A 6 -0.56 33.78 6.87
C ILE A 6 -1.90 33.19 6.38
N ARG A 7 -2.79 34.05 5.84
CA ARG A 7 -4.09 33.62 5.35
C ARG A 7 -3.98 32.92 3.99
N GLN A 8 -3.05 33.35 3.13
CA GLN A 8 -2.75 32.64 1.87
C GLN A 8 -2.02 31.32 2.10
N ASP A 9 -1.14 31.23 3.11
CA ASP A 9 -0.48 29.98 3.49
C ASP A 9 -1.49 28.94 4.03
N LEU A 10 -2.48 29.39 4.82
CA LEU A 10 -3.57 28.52 5.29
C LEU A 10 -4.45 28.03 4.13
N ASP A 11 -4.81 28.91 3.20
CA ASP A 11 -5.60 28.55 2.02
C ASP A 11 -4.84 27.56 1.11
N LEU A 12 -3.53 27.75 0.92
CA LEU A 12 -2.65 26.79 0.21
C LEU A 12 -2.50 25.45 0.95
N LEU A 13 -2.46 25.46 2.28
CA LEU A 13 -2.46 24.24 3.10
C LEU A 13 -3.80 23.51 3.07
N GLU A 14 -4.92 24.23 2.97
CA GLU A 14 -6.25 23.63 2.79
C GLU A 14 -6.43 23.06 1.38
N ASP A 15 -6.01 23.78 0.33
CA ASP A 15 -6.09 23.33 -1.06
C ASP A 15 -5.20 22.09 -1.30
N SER A 16 -3.97 22.10 -0.77
CA SER A 16 -3.08 20.92 -0.83
C SER A 16 -3.62 19.72 -0.06
N ARG A 17 -4.35 19.91 1.06
CA ARG A 17 -5.04 18.82 1.78
C ARG A 17 -6.23 18.28 0.98
N VAL A 18 -6.99 19.15 0.32
CA VAL A 18 -8.12 18.76 -0.53
C VAL A 18 -7.63 18.01 -1.77
N GLU A 19 -6.62 18.53 -2.47
CA GLU A 19 -5.96 17.87 -3.60
C GLU A 19 -5.34 16.51 -3.22
N ALA A 20 -4.66 16.44 -2.07
CA ALA A 20 -4.15 15.18 -1.54
C ALA A 20 -5.29 14.20 -1.22
N SER A 21 -6.44 14.68 -0.71
CA SER A 21 -7.62 13.85 -0.45
C SER A 21 -8.29 13.35 -1.74
N GLY A 22 -8.35 14.19 -2.78
CA GLY A 22 -8.89 13.84 -4.10
C GLY A 22 -8.04 12.78 -4.80
N ARG A 23 -6.71 12.96 -4.81
CA ARG A 23 -5.75 11.99 -5.34
C ARG A 23 -5.71 10.69 -4.52
N ARG A 24 -5.88 10.77 -3.19
CA ARG A 24 -6.04 9.57 -2.35
C ARG A 24 -7.37 8.84 -2.63
N ARG A 25 -8.45 9.57 -2.88
CA ARG A 25 -9.77 9.00 -3.22
C ARG A 25 -9.74 8.29 -4.57
N SER A 26 -9.08 8.86 -5.57
CA SER A 26 -8.92 8.19 -6.88
C SER A 26 -8.04 6.94 -6.79
N LEU A 27 -6.93 6.99 -6.04
CA LEU A 27 -6.11 5.81 -5.79
C LEU A 27 -6.89 4.73 -5.01
N ARG A 28 -7.67 5.11 -4.00
CA ARG A 28 -8.53 4.17 -3.26
C ARG A 28 -9.59 3.52 -4.15
N ALA A 29 -10.16 4.24 -5.10
CA ALA A 29 -11.09 3.67 -6.07
C ALA A 29 -10.41 2.63 -6.99
N VAL A 30 -9.18 2.90 -7.44
CA VAL A 30 -8.38 1.93 -8.22
C VAL A 30 -8.04 0.69 -7.39
N PHE A 31 -7.74 0.88 -6.10
CA PHE A 31 -7.49 -0.23 -5.18
C PHE A 31 -8.75 -1.03 -4.87
N ASP A 32 -9.92 -0.39 -4.71
CA ASP A 32 -11.19 -1.09 -4.49
C ASP A 32 -11.55 -1.97 -5.70
N ALA A 33 -11.34 -1.47 -6.92
CA ALA A 33 -11.53 -2.25 -8.13
C ALA A 33 -10.58 -3.47 -8.18
N SER A 34 -9.30 -3.27 -7.85
CA SER A 34 -8.31 -4.35 -7.79
C SER A 34 -8.64 -5.37 -6.70
N TRP A 35 -9.12 -4.90 -5.54
CA TRP A 35 -9.53 -5.73 -4.41
C TRP A 35 -10.74 -6.63 -4.74
N ARG A 36 -11.74 -6.10 -5.45
CA ARG A 36 -12.91 -6.86 -5.89
C ARG A 36 -12.59 -7.95 -6.92
N GLN A 37 -11.48 -7.82 -7.65
CA GLN A 37 -11.01 -8.84 -8.58
C GLN A 37 -10.30 -10.01 -7.88
N LEU A 38 -9.87 -9.81 -6.62
CA LEU A 38 -9.24 -10.86 -5.83
C LEU A 38 -10.26 -11.87 -5.34
N THR A 39 -9.87 -13.14 -5.37
CA THR A 39 -10.60 -14.21 -4.69
C THR A 39 -10.57 -14.01 -3.17
N PRO A 40 -11.51 -14.61 -2.41
CA PRO A 40 -11.50 -14.55 -0.94
C PRO A 40 -10.19 -15.07 -0.31
N GLY A 41 -9.51 -16.01 -0.96
CA GLY A 41 -8.18 -16.48 -0.54
C GLY A 41 -7.13 -15.38 -0.63
N GLN A 42 -7.07 -14.71 -1.78
CA GLN A 42 -6.10 -13.63 -2.04
C GLN A 42 -6.36 -12.40 -1.17
N GLN A 43 -7.63 -12.04 -0.93
CA GLN A 43 -7.98 -10.96 -0.01
C GLN A 43 -7.47 -11.23 1.41
N ARG A 44 -7.59 -12.48 1.90
CA ARG A 44 -7.04 -12.88 3.20
C ARG A 44 -5.52 -12.76 3.25
N VAL A 45 -4.83 -13.20 2.20
CA VAL A 45 -3.37 -13.04 2.10
C VAL A 45 -3.00 -11.57 2.15
N LEU A 46 -3.66 -10.71 1.37
CA LEU A 46 -3.36 -9.28 1.34
C LEU A 46 -3.59 -8.60 2.71
N ARG A 47 -4.67 -8.94 3.43
CA ARG A 47 -4.91 -8.44 4.80
C ARG A 47 -3.79 -8.83 5.75
N ARG A 48 -3.37 -10.09 5.71
CA ARG A 48 -2.30 -10.59 6.58
C ARG A 48 -0.95 -9.97 6.25
N LEU A 49 -0.70 -9.65 4.97
CA LEU A 49 0.52 -8.94 4.58
C LEU A 49 0.54 -7.48 5.03
N ALA A 50 -0.62 -6.85 5.29
CA ALA A 50 -0.70 -5.47 5.75
C ALA A 50 -0.03 -5.23 7.12
N VAL A 51 0.27 -6.29 7.89
CA VAL A 51 1.03 -6.20 9.14
C VAL A 51 2.49 -5.79 8.92
N PHE A 52 3.05 -6.07 7.75
CA PHE A 52 4.44 -5.77 7.41
C PHE A 52 4.58 -4.33 6.92
N ARG A 53 5.03 -3.43 7.81
CA ARG A 53 5.19 -2.00 7.51
C ARG A 53 6.32 -1.71 6.53
N ASP A 54 7.44 -2.40 6.67
CA ASP A 54 8.64 -2.22 5.83
C ASP A 54 8.77 -3.30 4.74
N GLY A 55 7.67 -3.99 4.45
CA GLY A 55 7.63 -5.16 3.61
C GLY A 55 8.16 -6.43 4.28
N CYS A 56 8.13 -7.53 3.53
CA CYS A 56 8.45 -8.86 3.99
C CYS A 56 9.27 -9.62 2.96
N THR A 57 10.02 -10.62 3.42
CA THR A 57 10.62 -11.61 2.53
C THR A 57 9.56 -12.62 2.11
N ARG A 58 9.82 -13.38 1.03
CA ARG A 58 8.94 -14.49 0.62
C ARG A 58 8.65 -15.46 1.75
N ASN A 59 9.66 -15.82 2.55
CA ASN A 59 9.49 -16.78 3.65
C ASN A 59 8.57 -16.19 4.73
N ALA A 60 8.79 -14.93 5.14
CA ALA A 60 7.92 -14.28 6.11
C ALA A 60 6.47 -14.13 5.61
N ALA A 61 6.27 -13.88 4.32
CA ALA A 61 4.94 -13.86 3.70
C ALA A 61 4.26 -15.23 3.74
N ALA A 62 5.01 -16.31 3.50
CA ALA A 62 4.50 -17.67 3.61
C ALA A 62 4.12 -18.01 5.06
N ASP A 63 4.98 -17.68 6.02
CA ASP A 63 4.78 -18.02 7.43
C ASP A 63 3.60 -17.27 8.05
N VAL A 64 3.46 -15.96 7.75
CA VAL A 64 2.42 -15.11 8.37
C VAL A 64 1.12 -15.11 7.58
N ALA A 65 1.20 -15.03 6.25
CA ALA A 65 0.02 -14.90 5.41
C ALA A 65 -0.42 -16.23 4.77
N GLY A 66 0.40 -17.28 4.81
CA GLY A 66 0.18 -18.49 4.02
C GLY A 66 0.36 -18.24 2.52
N ALA A 67 1.07 -17.17 2.15
CA ALA A 67 1.20 -16.72 0.77
C ALA A 67 2.10 -17.68 -0.04
N THR A 68 1.62 -18.13 -1.19
CA THR A 68 2.46 -18.83 -2.16
C THR A 68 3.24 -17.83 -3.03
N LEU A 69 4.23 -18.32 -3.79
CA LEU A 69 4.93 -17.47 -4.76
C LEU A 69 3.98 -16.93 -5.84
N SER A 70 3.00 -17.74 -6.25
CA SER A 70 1.99 -17.35 -7.22
C SER A 70 1.10 -16.23 -6.68
N ASP A 71 0.73 -16.27 -5.40
CA ASP A 71 -0.04 -15.19 -4.76
C ASP A 71 0.77 -13.89 -4.75
N LEU A 72 2.06 -13.96 -4.37
CA LEU A 72 2.93 -12.79 -4.35
C LEU A 72 3.15 -12.20 -5.76
N ALA A 73 3.32 -13.05 -6.77
CA ALA A 73 3.45 -12.62 -8.16
C ALA A 73 2.18 -11.93 -8.65
N LEU A 74 1.01 -12.53 -8.40
CA LEU A 74 -0.28 -11.96 -8.79
C LEU A 74 -0.51 -10.61 -8.09
N LEU A 75 -0.21 -10.50 -6.81
CA LEU A 75 -0.32 -9.23 -6.08
C LEU A 75 0.66 -8.16 -6.60
N VAL A 76 1.83 -8.55 -7.09
CA VAL A 76 2.75 -7.63 -7.79
C VAL A 76 2.19 -7.21 -9.15
N ASP A 77 1.61 -8.14 -9.92
CA ASP A 77 0.99 -7.86 -11.23
C ASP A 77 -0.21 -6.91 -11.10
N HIS A 78 -1.01 -7.07 -10.04
CA HIS A 78 -2.09 -6.14 -9.69
C HIS A 78 -1.60 -4.82 -9.09
N SER A 79 -0.28 -4.57 -9.02
CA SER A 79 0.32 -3.39 -8.41
C SER A 79 -0.05 -3.18 -6.92
N LEU A 80 -0.51 -4.25 -6.25
CA LEU A 80 -0.88 -4.25 -4.83
C LEU A 80 0.35 -4.45 -3.93
N LEU A 81 1.37 -5.15 -4.45
CA LEU A 81 2.69 -5.26 -3.86
C LEU A 81 3.73 -4.63 -4.78
N ARG A 82 4.74 -4.02 -4.17
CA ARG A 82 5.96 -3.60 -4.86
C ARG A 82 7.07 -4.58 -4.52
N ARG A 83 7.68 -5.15 -5.56
CA ARG A 83 8.93 -5.91 -5.42
C ARG A 83 10.07 -4.92 -5.20
N ILE A 84 10.78 -5.08 -4.09
CA ILE A 84 11.98 -4.32 -3.77
C ILE A 84 13.13 -5.30 -3.92
N ASP A 85 13.80 -5.20 -5.05
CA ASP A 85 15.08 -5.86 -5.27
C ASP A 85 16.11 -5.07 -4.45
N ALA A 86 16.74 -5.73 -3.48
CA ALA A 86 17.59 -5.04 -2.52
C ALA A 86 18.88 -4.54 -3.19
N ALA A 87 18.85 -3.33 -3.75
CA ALA A 87 20.06 -2.58 -4.07
C ALA A 87 20.71 -2.15 -2.75
N GLY A 88 21.56 -3.02 -2.17
CA GLY A 88 22.26 -2.78 -0.91
C GLY A 88 21.85 -3.64 0.29
N GLY A 89 20.95 -4.62 0.10
CA GLY A 89 20.73 -5.69 1.07
C GLY A 89 21.55 -6.95 0.73
N ALA A 90 21.46 -7.98 1.57
CA ALA A 90 22.11 -9.27 1.28
C ALA A 90 21.74 -9.75 -0.15
N PRO A 91 22.73 -10.08 -0.99
CA PRO A 91 22.49 -10.48 -2.37
C PRO A 91 21.54 -11.68 -2.42
N GLY A 92 20.52 -11.61 -3.28
CA GLY A 92 19.53 -12.68 -3.47
C GLY A 92 18.26 -12.59 -2.63
N VAL A 93 18.09 -11.56 -1.79
CA VAL A 93 16.86 -11.39 -0.99
C VAL A 93 15.88 -10.42 -1.66
N THR A 94 14.87 -10.96 -2.33
CA THR A 94 13.72 -10.19 -2.82
C THR A 94 12.77 -9.87 -1.67
N ARG A 95 12.43 -8.58 -1.52
CA ARG A 95 11.43 -8.11 -0.56
C ARG A 95 10.15 -7.68 -1.27
N TYR A 96 9.03 -7.80 -0.58
CA TYR A 96 7.70 -7.40 -1.05
C TYR A 96 7.12 -6.41 -0.06
N ALA A 97 6.80 -5.20 -0.51
CA ALA A 97 6.18 -4.18 0.33
C ALA A 97 4.79 -3.84 -0.20
N LEU A 98 3.80 -3.73 0.69
CA LEU A 98 2.55 -3.06 0.34
C LEU A 98 2.84 -1.59 0.06
N GLN A 99 2.10 -0.99 -0.86
CA GLN A 99 2.10 0.47 -0.95
C GLN A 99 1.44 1.05 0.31
N GLU A 100 1.98 2.14 0.84
CA GLU A 100 1.51 2.71 2.12
C GLU A 100 0.00 3.05 2.11
N VAL A 101 -0.53 3.48 0.96
CA VAL A 101 -1.97 3.75 0.77
C VAL A 101 -2.81 2.46 0.86
N LEU A 102 -2.29 1.36 0.31
CA LEU A 102 -2.90 0.03 0.36
C LEU A 102 -2.83 -0.56 1.77
N ARG A 103 -1.76 -0.29 2.51
CA ARG A 103 -1.60 -0.75 3.90
C ARG A 103 -2.69 -0.17 4.79
N GLN A 104 -2.96 1.13 4.69
CA GLN A 104 -4.03 1.79 5.44
C GLN A 104 -5.40 1.21 5.07
N PHE A 105 -5.67 1.02 3.78
CA PHE A 105 -6.90 0.38 3.30
C PHE A 105 -7.07 -1.05 3.82
N ALA A 106 -6.05 -1.90 3.69
CA ALA A 106 -6.12 -3.30 4.11
C ALA A 106 -6.19 -3.45 5.64
N ALA A 107 -5.60 -2.52 6.38
CA ALA A 107 -5.71 -2.45 7.83
C ALA A 107 -7.12 -2.07 8.29
N GLU A 108 -7.79 -1.12 7.62
CA GLU A 108 -9.19 -0.78 7.90
C GLU A 108 -10.14 -1.97 7.64
N GLN A 109 -9.78 -2.89 6.75
CA GLN A 109 -10.56 -4.11 6.49
C GLN A 109 -10.26 -5.24 7.50
N LEU A 110 -9.36 -5.02 8.47
CA LEU A 110 -9.06 -5.99 9.53
C LEU A 110 -10.04 -5.91 10.71
N ASP A 111 -10.67 -4.75 10.94
CA ASP A 111 -11.82 -4.55 11.83
C ASP A 111 -13.10 -5.21 11.26
#